data_AF-A0AAU7ABZ0-F1
#
_entry.id   AF-A0AAU7ABZ0-F1
#
_cell.length_a   1.000
_cell.length_b   1.000
_cell.length_c   1.000
_cell.angle_alpha   90.00
_cell.angle_beta   90.00
_cell.angle_gamma   90.00
#
_symmetry.space_group_name_H-M   'P 1'
#
loop_
_entity.id
_entity.type
_entity.pdbx_description
1 polymer ?
#
loop_
_entity_poly.entity_id
_entity_poly.type
_entity_poly.pdbx_seq_one_letter_code
_entity_poly.pdbx_strand_id
1 'polypeptide(L)'
;MALFQKQNLDIRLDLGRVHECAGRARRSFALMLAAQLSGPILWITPQYETQRPNPDGIRPFLDPARLLFATPQRPVDSLWCMEEALRSGVVPLVVADLNDYPALTPVRRLHLAAETGARYSAKAPPLGLLLTPDKGGAAGVETRWLLQPDSTEEQPGWQLKRLRARRAPPRAWHIAQTPDYCFTAMI
;
A
#
# COMPACT_ATOMS: atom_id res chain seq x y z
N MET A 1 4.28 8.73 -22.70
CA MET A 1 5.47 7.92 -22.35
C MET A 1 6.19 8.61 -21.20
N ALA A 2 6.15 8.04 -20.00
CA ALA A 2 7.08 8.39 -18.92
C ALA A 2 7.93 7.14 -18.70
N LEU A 3 9.14 7.19 -19.21
CA LEU A 3 10.10 6.10 -19.20
C LEU A 3 10.76 6.11 -17.81
N PHE A 4 10.35 5.23 -16.91
CA PHE A 4 11.27 4.78 -15.86
C PHE A 4 12.49 4.22 -16.57
N GLN A 5 13.66 4.80 -16.31
CA GLN A 5 14.92 4.15 -16.61
C GLN A 5 14.90 2.82 -15.85
N LYS A 6 14.70 1.73 -16.61
CA LYS A 6 14.63 0.34 -16.16
C LYS A 6 15.92 -0.04 -15.42
N GLN A 7 15.97 0.16 -14.11
CA GLN A 7 16.59 -0.86 -13.27
C GLN A 7 15.53 -1.92 -13.02
N ASN A 8 15.85 -3.17 -13.36
CA ASN A 8 14.99 -4.34 -13.25
C ASN A 8 14.79 -4.73 -11.77
N LEU A 9 14.14 -3.85 -11.01
CA LEU A 9 13.90 -4.02 -9.59
C LEU A 9 12.73 -4.97 -9.41
N ASP A 10 12.97 -6.05 -8.66
CA ASP A 10 11.97 -7.07 -8.29
C ASP A 10 11.03 -6.57 -7.18
N ILE A 11 10.49 -5.36 -7.35
CA ILE A 11 9.51 -4.73 -6.46
C ILE A 11 8.17 -4.74 -7.19
N ARG A 12 7.41 -5.83 -7.02
CA ARG A 12 6.12 -6.04 -7.69
C ARG A 12 5.07 -6.53 -6.70
N LEU A 13 3.86 -5.99 -6.83
CA LEU A 13 2.67 -6.43 -6.12
C LEU A 13 1.67 -6.93 -7.16
N ASP A 14 1.13 -8.12 -6.94
CA ASP A 14 0.14 -8.72 -7.83
C ASP A 14 -1.20 -7.98 -7.71
N LEU A 15 -1.77 -7.56 -8.84
CA LEU A 15 -3.11 -6.96 -8.85
C LEU A 15 -4.19 -8.02 -8.53
N GLY A 16 -5.34 -7.59 -8.00
CA GLY A 16 -6.40 -8.50 -7.58
C GLY A 16 -6.04 -9.30 -6.32
N ARG A 17 -5.00 -8.86 -5.60
CA ARG A 17 -4.52 -9.46 -4.35
C ARG A 17 -4.36 -8.41 -3.27
N VAL A 18 -4.27 -8.91 -2.04
CA VAL A 18 -4.07 -8.11 -0.83
C VAL A 18 -2.66 -8.30 -0.30
N HIS A 19 -1.97 -7.18 -0.10
CA HIS A 19 -0.59 -7.11 0.38
C HIS A 19 -0.55 -6.38 1.72
N GLU A 20 0.54 -6.58 2.45
CA GLU A 20 0.82 -5.88 3.70
C GLU A 20 2.04 -4.99 3.54
N CYS A 21 1.95 -3.77 4.10
CA CYS A 21 3.08 -2.90 4.32
C CYS A 21 3.17 -2.53 5.80
N ALA A 22 4.31 -2.82 6.41
CA ALA A 22 4.61 -2.49 7.78
C ALA A 22 5.75 -1.47 7.88
N GLY A 23 6.07 -1.07 9.11
CA GLY A 23 7.16 -0.17 9.41
C GLY A 23 6.75 1.28 9.59
N ARG A 24 7.72 2.10 9.99
CA ARG A 24 7.50 3.52 10.33
C ARG A 24 7.15 4.36 9.09
N ALA A 25 7.56 3.91 7.91
CA ALA A 25 7.28 4.58 6.64
C ALA A 25 6.18 3.88 5.81
N ARG A 26 5.35 3.02 6.42
CA ARG A 26 4.30 2.27 5.71
C ARG A 26 3.35 3.15 4.89
N ARG A 27 3.02 4.34 5.39
CA ARG A 27 2.17 5.33 4.70
C ARG A 27 2.88 5.91 3.48
N SER A 28 4.18 6.20 3.57
CA SER A 28 4.99 6.62 2.42
C SER A 28 5.01 5.53 1.34
N PHE A 29 5.19 4.26 1.71
CA PHE A 29 5.13 3.15 0.74
C PHE A 29 3.78 3.07 0.02
N ALA A 30 2.67 3.26 0.74
CA ALA A 30 1.34 3.31 0.13
C ALA A 30 1.20 4.46 -0.88
N LEU A 31 1.74 5.64 -0.55
CA LEU A 31 1.74 6.81 -1.45
C LEU A 31 2.66 6.60 -2.67
N MET A 32 3.81 5.95 -2.48
CA MET A 32 4.70 5.56 -3.57
C MET A 32 4.00 4.62 -4.56
N LEU A 33 3.28 3.61 -4.05
CA LEU A 33 2.48 2.71 -4.88
C LEU A 33 1.32 3.44 -5.57
N ALA A 34 0.61 4.30 -4.85
CA ALA A 34 -0.48 5.11 -5.38
C ALA A 34 -0.04 6.03 -6.54
N ALA A 35 1.18 6.57 -6.47
CA ALA A 35 1.77 7.40 -7.52
C ALA A 35 1.97 6.62 -8.84
N GLN A 36 2.18 5.30 -8.77
CA GLN A 36 2.33 4.43 -9.95
C GLN A 36 1.00 4.05 -10.60
N LEU A 37 -0.11 4.28 -9.91
CA LEU A 37 -1.46 3.99 -10.38
C LEU A 37 -2.14 5.27 -10.86
N SER A 38 -3.10 5.13 -11.76
CA SER A 38 -3.95 6.24 -12.21
C SER A 38 -5.37 6.07 -11.67
N GLY A 39 -6.01 7.15 -11.24
CA GLY A 39 -7.37 7.14 -10.70
C GLY A 39 -7.45 7.36 -9.18
N PRO A 40 -8.66 7.34 -8.62
CA PRO A 40 -8.90 7.59 -7.19
C PRO A 40 -8.35 6.46 -6.32
N ILE A 41 -7.98 6.79 -5.09
CA ILE A 41 -7.45 5.86 -4.08
C ILE A 41 -8.37 5.94 -2.87
N LEU A 42 -8.92 4.80 -2.44
CA LEU A 42 -9.68 4.77 -1.19
C LEU A 42 -8.71 4.54 -0.02
N TRP A 43 -8.66 5.47 0.92
CA TRP A 43 -7.88 5.38 2.14
C TRP A 43 -8.81 5.24 3.35
N ILE A 44 -8.80 4.04 3.94
CA ILE A 44 -9.62 3.68 5.09
C ILE A 44 -8.76 3.87 6.34
N THR A 45 -9.18 4.78 7.22
CA THR A 45 -8.49 5.03 8.49
C THR A 45 -9.54 5.15 9.60
N PRO A 46 -9.42 4.43 10.72
CA PRO A 46 -10.42 4.50 11.78
C PRO A 46 -10.62 5.93 12.29
N GLN A 47 -11.85 6.29 12.70
CA GLN A 47 -12.15 7.66 13.12
C GLN A 47 -11.29 8.14 14.31
N TYR A 48 -10.93 7.22 15.21
CA TYR A 48 -10.09 7.47 16.38
C TYR A 48 -8.58 7.58 16.07
N GLU A 49 -8.18 7.39 14.81
CA GLU A 49 -6.80 7.61 14.38
C GLU A 49 -6.49 9.11 14.36
N THR A 50 -5.50 9.52 15.15
CA THR A 50 -5.09 10.91 15.28
C THR A 50 -4.04 11.30 14.25
N GLN A 51 -3.26 10.34 13.73
CA GLN A 51 -2.27 10.58 12.69
C GLN A 51 -2.86 10.40 11.30
N ARG A 52 -3.55 11.44 10.82
CA ARG A 52 -4.13 11.46 9.47
C ARG A 52 -3.09 11.89 8.43
N PRO A 53 -3.17 11.37 7.19
CA PRO A 53 -2.36 11.88 6.09
C PRO A 53 -2.59 13.38 5.89
N ASN A 54 -1.53 14.19 5.97
CA ASN A 54 -1.57 15.62 5.69
C ASN A 54 -1.40 15.84 4.17
N PRO A 55 -2.28 16.62 3.50
CA PRO A 55 -2.17 16.93 2.08
C PRO A 55 -0.79 17.44 1.64
N ASP A 56 -0.14 18.28 2.45
CA ASP A 56 1.19 18.82 2.13
C ASP A 56 2.26 17.73 2.14
N GLY A 57 2.12 16.73 3.02
CA GLY A 57 2.98 15.55 3.05
C GLY A 57 2.67 14.53 1.96
N ILE A 58 1.47 14.57 1.37
CA ILE A 58 1.06 13.71 0.25
C ILE A 58 1.51 14.27 -1.09
N ARG A 59 1.43 15.60 -1.24
CA ARG A 59 1.64 16.33 -2.51
C ARG A 59 2.94 15.96 -3.24
N PRO A 60 4.07 15.67 -2.57
CA PRO A 60 5.25 15.17 -3.26
C PRO A 60 4.98 13.86 -4.02
N PHE A 61 4.22 12.92 -3.46
CA PHE A 61 3.99 11.61 -4.05
C PHE A 61 2.94 11.63 -5.18
N LEU A 62 1.82 12.30 -4.94
CA LEU A 62 0.72 12.39 -5.90
C LEU A 62 -0.21 13.57 -5.58
N ASP A 63 -1.08 13.92 -6.53
CA ASP A 63 -2.16 14.90 -6.30
C ASP A 63 -3.08 14.42 -5.15
N PRO A 64 -3.15 15.16 -4.02
CA PRO A 64 -4.00 14.80 -2.88
C PRO A 64 -5.49 14.66 -3.24
N ALA A 65 -5.96 15.31 -4.31
CA ALA A 65 -7.35 15.20 -4.78
C ALA A 65 -7.72 13.79 -5.25
N ARG A 66 -6.74 12.90 -5.45
CA ARG A 66 -6.98 11.49 -5.76
C ARG A 66 -7.38 10.67 -4.55
N LEU A 67 -7.16 11.13 -3.31
CA LEU A 67 -7.50 10.36 -2.11
C LEU A 67 -8.95 10.59 -1.70
N LEU A 68 -9.69 9.49 -1.55
CA LEU A 68 -10.99 9.43 -0.91
C LEU A 68 -10.82 8.80 0.47
N PHE A 69 -11.36 9.42 1.51
CA PHE A 69 -11.23 8.92 2.87
C PHE A 69 -12.52 8.27 3.35
N ALA A 70 -12.40 7.05 3.88
CA ALA A 70 -13.45 6.40 4.65
C ALA A 70 -13.01 6.29 6.11
N THR A 71 -13.81 6.82 7.03
CA THR A 71 -13.47 6.87 8.46
C THR A 71 -14.44 6.07 9.32
N PRO A 72 -14.38 4.73 9.28
CA PRO A 72 -15.25 3.87 10.09
C PRO A 72 -15.02 4.07 11.59
N GLN A 73 -16.09 3.90 12.37
CA GLN A 73 -16.04 4.04 13.84
C GLN A 73 -15.51 2.78 14.52
N ARG A 74 -15.88 1.59 14.03
CA ARG A 74 -15.49 0.31 14.65
C ARG A 74 -14.37 -0.36 13.84
N PRO A 75 -13.38 -1.00 14.49
CA PRO A 75 -12.28 -1.67 13.79
C PRO A 75 -12.74 -2.72 12.76
N VAL A 76 -13.81 -3.46 13.08
CA VAL A 76 -14.41 -4.47 12.20
C VAL A 76 -14.93 -3.86 10.88
N ASP A 77 -15.41 -2.61 10.94
CA ASP A 77 -15.96 -1.92 9.78
C ASP A 77 -14.85 -1.51 8.79
N SER A 78 -13.60 -1.32 9.24
CA SER A 78 -12.47 -1.01 8.34
C SER A 78 -12.22 -2.12 7.31
N LEU A 79 -12.20 -3.37 7.77
CA LEU A 79 -12.00 -4.52 6.88
C LEU A 79 -13.24 -4.76 6.02
N TRP A 80 -14.44 -4.52 6.55
CA TRP A 80 -15.67 -4.60 5.76
C TRP A 80 -15.70 -3.54 4.64
N CYS A 81 -15.36 -2.28 4.94
CA CYS A 81 -15.24 -1.23 3.94
C CYS A 81 -14.22 -1.59 2.85
N MET A 82 -13.08 -2.17 3.25
CA MET A 82 -12.06 -2.61 2.30
C MET A 82 -12.59 -3.74 1.40
N GLU A 83 -13.35 -4.69 1.97
CA GLU A 83 -13.96 -5.78 1.22
C GLU A 83 -14.94 -5.27 0.16
N GLU A 84 -15.86 -4.39 0.52
CA GLU A 84 -16.84 -3.84 -0.43
C GLU A 84 -16.18 -2.99 -1.51
N ALA A 85 -15.19 -2.18 -1.14
CA ALA A 85 -14.44 -1.38 -2.11
C ALA A 85 -13.67 -2.26 -3.10
N LEU A 86 -12.97 -3.29 -2.62
CA LEU A 86 -12.27 -4.25 -3.48
C LEU A 86 -13.26 -5.00 -4.39
N ARG A 87 -14.39 -5.46 -3.84
CA ARG A 87 -15.42 -6.20 -4.57
C ARG A 87 -16.03 -5.39 -5.70
N SER A 88 -16.17 -4.07 -5.52
CA SER A 88 -16.70 -3.18 -6.55
C SER A 88 -15.78 -3.04 -7.77
N GLY A 89 -14.45 -3.17 -7.59
CA GLY A 89 -13.46 -2.96 -8.65
C GLY A 89 -13.36 -1.52 -9.19
N VAL A 90 -14.05 -0.55 -8.57
CA VAL A 90 -14.18 0.83 -9.06
C VAL A 90 -12.89 1.64 -8.86
N VAL A 91 -12.17 1.40 -7.76
CA VAL A 91 -10.92 2.09 -7.46
C VAL A 91 -9.71 1.16 -7.68
N PRO A 92 -8.61 1.64 -8.28
CA PRO A 92 -7.41 0.84 -8.52
C PRO A 92 -6.68 0.42 -7.23
N LEU A 93 -6.80 1.19 -6.15
CA LEU A 93 -6.11 0.94 -4.88
C LEU A 93 -7.03 1.23 -3.70
N VAL A 94 -7.10 0.25 -2.79
CA VAL A 94 -7.73 0.39 -1.48
C VAL A 94 -6.68 0.18 -0.40
N VAL A 95 -6.48 1.21 0.42
CA VAL A 95 -5.55 1.20 1.57
C VAL A 95 -6.37 1.11 2.86
N ALA A 96 -6.04 0.19 3.74
CA ALA A 96 -6.56 0.16 5.10
C ALA A 96 -5.41 0.39 6.10
N ASP A 97 -5.43 1.55 6.77
CA ASP A 97 -4.46 1.90 7.81
C ASP A 97 -4.95 1.39 9.16
N LEU A 98 -4.34 0.29 9.62
CA LEU A 98 -4.78 -0.46 10.78
C LEU A 98 -3.81 -0.29 11.94
N ASN A 99 -4.37 -0.30 13.15
CA ASN A 99 -3.62 -0.26 14.41
C ASN A 99 -3.32 -1.66 14.97
N ASP A 100 -3.84 -2.71 14.34
CA ASP A 100 -3.62 -4.11 14.72
C ASP A 100 -3.62 -5.00 13.47
N TYR A 101 -3.29 -6.27 13.65
CA TYR A 101 -3.15 -7.25 12.58
C TYR A 101 -4.49 -7.96 12.32
N PRO A 102 -5.00 -7.94 11.08
CA PRO A 102 -6.20 -8.70 10.76
C PRO A 102 -5.93 -10.21 10.83
N ALA A 103 -6.90 -10.95 11.35
CA ALA A 103 -6.89 -12.41 11.34
C ALA A 103 -6.95 -12.99 9.92
N LEU A 104 -6.63 -14.28 9.77
CA LEU A 104 -6.56 -14.96 8.47
C LEU A 104 -7.89 -14.95 7.70
N THR A 105 -9.01 -15.18 8.39
CA THR A 105 -10.34 -15.29 7.74
C THR A 105 -10.75 -13.99 7.06
N PRO A 106 -10.70 -12.81 7.72
CA PRO A 106 -10.88 -11.52 7.04
C PRO A 106 -9.97 -11.34 5.82
N VAL A 107 -8.67 -11.62 5.94
CA VAL A 107 -7.73 -11.45 4.81
C VAL A 107 -8.09 -12.36 3.62
N ARG A 108 -8.53 -13.60 3.87
CA ARG A 108 -9.04 -14.50 2.81
C ARG A 108 -10.25 -13.90 2.09
N ARG A 109 -11.19 -13.30 2.83
CA ARG A 109 -12.35 -12.62 2.23
C ARG A 109 -11.92 -11.43 1.38
N LEU A 110 -10.93 -10.65 1.83
CA LEU A 110 -10.40 -9.53 1.04
C LEU A 110 -9.78 -9.99 -0.29
N HIS A 111 -9.07 -11.13 -0.32
CA HIS A 111 -8.57 -11.70 -1.58
C HIS A 111 -9.71 -12.10 -2.52
N LEU A 112 -10.76 -12.75 -2.02
CA LEU A 112 -11.94 -13.11 -2.82
C LEU A 112 -12.67 -11.87 -3.35
N ALA A 113 -12.75 -10.82 -2.53
CA ALA A 113 -13.31 -9.53 -2.95
C ALA A 113 -12.47 -8.88 -4.05
N ALA A 114 -11.15 -8.85 -3.91
CA ALA A 114 -10.26 -8.31 -4.95
C ALA A 114 -10.36 -9.11 -6.26
N GLU A 115 -10.46 -10.44 -6.18
CA GLU A 115 -10.70 -11.31 -7.34
C GLU A 115 -12.07 -11.08 -7.98
N THR A 116 -13.09 -10.82 -7.17
CA THR A 116 -14.44 -10.47 -7.66
C THR A 116 -14.41 -9.12 -8.38
N GLY A 117 -13.82 -8.10 -7.77
CA GLY A 117 -13.68 -6.77 -8.37
C GLY A 117 -12.83 -6.76 -9.64
N ALA A 118 -11.88 -7.69 -9.78
CA ALA A 118 -11.11 -7.87 -11.00
C ALA A 118 -12.00 -8.14 -12.22
N ARG A 119 -13.17 -8.76 -12.03
CA ARG A 119 -14.13 -9.05 -13.11
C ARG A 119 -14.94 -7.83 -13.55
N TYR A 120 -15.06 -6.83 -12.67
CA TYR A 120 -15.86 -5.64 -12.89
C TYR A 120 -15.01 -4.41 -13.24
N SER A 121 -13.70 -4.47 -13.00
CA SER A 121 -12.83 -3.33 -13.28
C SER A 121 -12.62 -3.12 -14.77
N ALA A 122 -12.84 -1.90 -15.25
CA ALA A 122 -12.69 -1.54 -16.65
C ALA A 122 -11.22 -1.42 -17.11
N LYS A 123 -10.27 -1.28 -16.18
CA LYS A 123 -8.85 -1.02 -16.51
C LYS A 123 -7.92 -2.11 -15.99
N ALA A 124 -7.92 -2.35 -14.69
CA ALA A 124 -7.01 -3.28 -14.05
C ALA A 124 -7.59 -3.78 -12.73
N PRO A 125 -7.30 -5.02 -12.31
CA PRO A 125 -7.79 -5.54 -11.03
C PRO A 125 -7.40 -4.63 -9.85
N PRO A 126 -8.28 -4.45 -8.85
CA PRO A 126 -7.99 -3.59 -7.71
C PRO A 126 -6.87 -4.18 -6.85
N LEU A 127 -6.02 -3.30 -6.31
CA LEU A 127 -4.95 -3.65 -5.39
C LEU A 127 -5.40 -3.37 -3.95
N GLY A 128 -5.28 -4.35 -3.07
CA GLY A 128 -5.50 -4.17 -1.63
C GLY A 128 -4.18 -3.99 -0.87
N LEU A 129 -4.10 -2.97 -0.03
CA LEU A 129 -2.93 -2.72 0.82
C LEU A 129 -3.34 -2.53 2.29
N LEU A 130 -2.89 -3.45 3.14
CA LEU A 130 -3.02 -3.36 4.60
C LEU A 130 -1.78 -2.65 5.15
N LEU A 131 -1.96 -1.52 5.83
CA LEU A 131 -0.90 -0.91 6.61
C LEU A 131 -1.02 -1.39 8.05
N THR A 132 0.04 -2.00 8.56
CA THR A 132 0.06 -2.59 9.91
C THR A 132 1.22 -2.02 10.74
N PRO A 133 1.12 -2.02 12.07
CA PRO A 133 2.20 -1.55 12.93
C PRO A 133 3.47 -2.42 12.85
N ASP A 134 4.54 -1.89 13.44
CA ASP A 134 5.82 -2.56 13.70
C ASP A 134 6.41 -3.31 12.49
N LYS A 135 6.56 -4.63 12.61
CA LYS A 135 7.19 -5.51 11.62
C LYS A 135 6.17 -6.21 10.71
N GLY A 136 4.88 -5.93 10.90
CA GLY A 136 3.79 -6.64 10.23
C GLY A 136 3.51 -8.00 10.85
N GLY A 137 2.31 -8.51 10.59
CA GLY A 137 1.74 -9.69 11.23
C GLY A 137 0.50 -10.25 10.54
N ALA A 138 -0.09 -9.56 9.55
CA ALA A 138 -1.33 -9.98 8.90
C ALA A 138 -1.19 -11.38 8.25
N ALA A 139 -2.04 -12.31 8.66
CA ALA A 139 -1.98 -13.68 8.15
C ALA A 139 -2.63 -13.77 6.76
N GLY A 140 -2.01 -14.51 5.83
CA GLY A 140 -2.60 -14.83 4.53
C GLY A 140 -2.47 -13.78 3.44
N VAL A 141 -1.74 -12.68 3.68
CA VAL A 141 -1.40 -11.70 2.64
C VAL A 141 -0.51 -12.30 1.55
N GLU A 142 -0.59 -11.75 0.33
CA GLU A 142 0.18 -12.23 -0.82
C GLU A 142 1.67 -11.95 -0.64
N THR A 143 1.99 -10.73 -0.20
CA THR A 143 3.34 -10.31 0.19
C THR A 143 3.29 -9.44 1.43
N ARG A 144 4.40 -9.43 2.19
CA ARG A 144 4.65 -8.51 3.29
C ARG A 144 5.89 -7.69 3.00
N TRP A 145 5.72 -6.38 3.03
CA TRP A 145 6.77 -5.39 2.87
C TRP A 145 7.00 -4.66 4.19
N LEU A 146 8.22 -4.23 4.43
CA LEU A 146 8.62 -3.38 5.55
C LEU A 146 9.36 -2.18 4.98
N LEU A 147 8.85 -0.97 5.21
CA LEU A 147 9.54 0.27 4.86
C LEU A 147 9.95 1.00 6.14
N GLN A 148 11.24 1.26 6.28
CA GLN A 148 11.82 2.03 7.37
C GLN A 148 12.54 3.26 6.81
N PRO A 149 12.45 4.43 7.46
CA PRO A 149 13.30 5.56 7.09
C PRO A 149 14.76 5.16 7.26
N ASP A 150 15.60 5.54 6.31
CA ASP A 150 17.04 5.40 6.43
C ASP A 150 17.61 6.71 6.99
N SER A 151 18.14 6.66 8.21
CA SER A 151 18.76 7.81 8.87
C SER A 151 20.28 7.77 8.78
N THR A 152 20.86 6.83 8.03
CA THR A 152 22.30 6.59 7.98
C THR A 152 22.99 7.23 6.79
N GLU A 153 22.24 7.67 5.77
CA GLU A 153 22.77 8.34 4.60
C GLU A 153 22.67 9.87 4.70
N GLU A 154 23.58 10.58 4.04
CA GLU A 154 23.53 12.04 3.90
C GLU A 154 22.31 12.52 3.10
N GLN A 155 21.68 11.61 2.33
CA GLN A 155 20.47 11.85 1.56
C GLN A 155 19.26 11.18 2.20
N PRO A 156 18.09 11.84 2.25
CA PRO A 156 16.87 11.22 2.77
C PRO A 156 16.46 10.01 1.93
N GLY A 157 16.13 8.90 2.60
CA GLY A 157 15.77 7.66 1.94
C GLY A 157 15.04 6.67 2.85
N TRP A 158 14.83 5.47 2.33
CA TRP A 158 14.15 4.39 3.02
C TRP A 158 14.78 3.03 2.72
N GLN A 159 14.80 2.16 3.72
CA GLN A 159 15.11 0.74 3.57
C GLN A 159 13.82 -0.03 3.33
N LEU A 160 13.65 -0.60 2.13
CA LEU A 160 12.54 -1.47 1.77
C LEU A 160 12.96 -2.93 1.90
N LYS A 161 12.16 -3.73 2.60
CA LYS A 161 12.36 -5.18 2.68
C LYS A 161 11.09 -5.93 2.28
N ARG A 162 11.21 -6.90 1.40
CA ARG A 162 10.23 -7.97 1.22
C ARG A 162 10.50 -9.00 2.30
N LEU A 163 9.65 -9.04 3.33
CA LEU A 163 9.76 -9.99 4.42
C LEU A 163 9.13 -11.34 4.07
N ARG A 164 8.06 -11.31 3.27
CA ARG A 164 7.34 -12.51 2.83
C ARG A 164 6.77 -12.29 1.43
N ALA A 165 6.79 -13.33 0.61
CA ALA A 165 5.98 -13.43 -0.59
C ALA A 165 5.70 -14.91 -0.87
N ARG A 166 4.59 -15.21 -1.56
CA ARG A 166 4.29 -16.60 -1.95
C ARG A 166 5.24 -17.15 -3.02
N ARG A 167 5.69 -16.28 -3.93
CA ARG A 167 6.41 -16.67 -5.16
C ARG A 167 7.83 -16.10 -5.26
N ALA A 168 8.34 -15.47 -4.22
CA ALA A 168 9.65 -14.84 -4.24
C ALA A 168 10.32 -14.87 -2.86
N PRO A 169 11.66 -15.00 -2.78
CA PRO A 169 12.37 -15.01 -1.52
C PRO A 169 12.40 -13.62 -0.86
N PRO A 170 12.67 -13.54 0.45
CA PRO A 170 12.97 -12.27 1.10
C PRO A 170 14.12 -11.53 0.40
N ARG A 171 14.01 -10.20 0.32
CA ARG A 171 15.02 -9.33 -0.31
C ARG A 171 14.90 -7.91 0.25
N ALA A 172 15.99 -7.15 0.19
CA ALA A 172 16.04 -5.75 0.60
C ALA A 172 16.53 -4.85 -0.55
N TRP A 173 16.12 -3.59 -0.49
CA TRP A 173 16.49 -2.51 -1.40
C TRP A 173 16.60 -1.21 -0.62
N HIS A 174 17.42 -0.29 -1.11
CA HIS A 174 17.41 1.09 -0.66
C HIS A 174 16.50 1.90 -1.60
N ILE A 175 15.72 2.83 -1.07
CA ILE A 175 14.91 3.79 -1.85
C ILE A 175 15.39 5.20 -1.50
N ALA A 176 16.05 5.87 -2.44
CA ALA A 176 16.47 7.25 -2.27
C ALA A 176 15.32 8.21 -2.60
N GLN A 177 15.19 9.30 -1.85
CA GLN A 177 14.38 10.45 -2.26
C GLN A 177 15.25 11.34 -3.16
N THR A 178 14.82 11.60 -4.39
CA THR A 178 15.57 12.47 -5.32
C THR A 178 14.85 13.80 -5.54
N PRO A 179 15.55 14.86 -5.98
CA PRO A 179 14.91 16.15 -6.28
C PRO A 179 13.89 16.07 -7.44
N ASP A 180 14.19 15.24 -8.45
CA ASP A 180 13.39 15.13 -9.68
C ASP A 180 12.29 14.07 -9.58
N TYR A 181 12.48 13.07 -8.72
CA TYR A 181 11.51 12.03 -8.41
C TYR A 181 11.42 11.87 -6.90
N CYS A 182 10.20 11.94 -6.36
CA CYS A 182 10.01 11.81 -4.92
C CYS A 182 10.54 10.50 -4.34
N PHE A 183 10.84 9.49 -5.17
CA PHE A 183 11.62 8.32 -4.78
C PHE A 183 12.19 7.58 -6.01
N THR A 184 13.37 6.98 -5.85
CA THR A 184 13.99 6.05 -6.79
C THR A 184 14.55 4.86 -6.01
N ALA A 185 14.20 3.64 -6.41
CA ALA A 185 14.76 2.44 -5.79
C ALA A 185 16.17 2.14 -6.35
N MET A 186 17.08 1.75 -5.46
CA MET A 186 18.49 1.44 -5.69
C MET A 186 18.74 -0.02 -5.28
N ILE A 187 19.71 -0.68 -5.95
CA ILE A 187 20.08 -2.09 -5.73
C ILE A 187 21.21 -2.20 -4.71
#